data_AF-A0A1G1GRF1-F1
#
_entry.id   AF-A0A1G1GRF1-F1
#
_cell.length_a   1.000
_cell.length_b   1.000
_cell.length_c   1.000
_cell.angle_alpha   90.00
_cell.angle_beta   90.00
_cell.angle_gamma   90.00
#
_symmetry.space_group_name_H-M   'P 1'
#
loop_
_entity.id
_entity.type
_entity.pdbx_description
1 polymer ?
#
loop_
_entity_poly.entity_id
_entity_poly.type
_entity_poly.pdbx_seq_one_letter_code
_entity_poly.pdbx_strand_id
1 'polypeptide(L)'
;MILRKCTIPVKTNREACSPETDGTMPGCIHLPVAPACNIQCRFCARTFDGAGEGMSTALSPQEAVEQISSRLARREPISKALIFGPGESLANAASYVVLRRLSWLHPELILGIETNGLLLRDRIEQIVADGVRAVSITINALSEETAKKIYSGILYKGRRYPIEAAAEFLLKNQWQGLMLAVDAGLQVSVRTIVVPGVNEEEVPLIAGKAGKLGAVSKAI
;
A
#
# COMPACT_ATOMS: atom_id res chain seq x y z
N MET A 1 25.26 -25.59 -15.52
CA MET A 1 23.99 -24.92 -15.85
C MET A 1 24.08 -23.50 -15.30
N ILE A 2 24.35 -22.53 -16.17
CA ILE A 2 24.73 -21.16 -15.79
C ILE A 2 23.45 -20.36 -15.51
N LEU A 3 23.20 -20.02 -14.26
CA LEU A 3 22.14 -19.10 -13.84
C LEU A 3 22.47 -17.71 -14.40
N ARG A 4 21.80 -17.31 -15.48
CA ARG A 4 21.84 -15.94 -15.99
C ARG A 4 21.21 -15.02 -14.93
N LYS A 5 22.05 -14.27 -14.21
CA LYS A 5 21.60 -13.08 -13.47
C LYS A 5 21.04 -12.09 -14.49
N CYS A 6 19.72 -12.03 -14.59
CA CYS A 6 19.04 -11.00 -15.35
C CYS A 6 19.08 -9.70 -14.53
N THR A 7 20.19 -8.96 -14.63
CA THR A 7 20.27 -7.58 -14.12
C THR A 7 19.57 -6.68 -15.11
N ILE A 8 18.25 -6.51 -14.92
CA ILE A 8 17.48 -5.47 -15.60
C ILE A 8 17.81 -4.14 -14.90
N PRO A 9 18.27 -3.11 -15.63
CA PRO A 9 18.57 -1.81 -15.05
C PRO A 9 17.28 -1.18 -14.50
N VAL A 10 17.21 -1.01 -13.18
CA VAL A 10 16.11 -0.32 -12.51
C VAL A 10 16.18 1.17 -12.87
N LYS A 11 15.42 1.58 -13.89
CA LYS A 11 15.16 3.01 -14.13
C LYS A 11 14.39 3.56 -12.94
N THR A 12 15.04 4.45 -12.19
CA THR A 12 14.48 5.13 -11.03
C THR A 12 13.45 6.17 -11.46
N ASN A 13 12.19 5.75 -11.67
CA ASN A 13 11.06 6.67 -11.60
C ASN A 13 10.52 6.58 -10.16
N ARG A 14 11.01 7.47 -9.29
CA ARG A 14 11.02 7.32 -7.83
C ARG A 14 9.67 7.56 -7.15
N GLU A 15 8.60 7.80 -7.89
CA GLU A 15 7.31 8.15 -7.30
C GLU A 15 6.31 7.00 -7.40
N ALA A 16 5.80 6.55 -6.26
CA ALA A 16 4.58 5.79 -6.23
C ALA A 16 3.44 6.70 -6.72
N CYS A 17 2.74 6.26 -7.78
CA CYS A 17 1.64 6.92 -8.49
C CYS A 17 1.15 8.21 -7.82
N SER A 18 1.91 9.28 -8.04
CA SER A 18 1.58 10.61 -7.60
C SER A 18 1.13 11.37 -8.83
N PRO A 19 -0.09 11.93 -8.84
CA PRO A 19 -0.52 12.71 -9.99
C PRO A 19 0.31 13.99 -10.05
N GLU A 20 1.00 14.20 -11.15
CA GLU A 20 1.30 15.54 -11.63
C GLU A 20 -0.02 16.11 -12.16
N THR A 21 -0.74 16.82 -11.30
CA THR A 21 -1.82 17.75 -11.67
C THR A 21 -3.17 17.24 -12.22
N ASP A 22 -3.40 15.95 -12.53
CA ASP A 22 -4.73 15.48 -13.01
C ASP A 22 -5.35 14.22 -12.37
N GLY A 23 -4.68 13.60 -11.40
CA GLY A 23 -5.18 12.37 -10.75
C GLY A 23 -4.73 11.06 -11.41
N THR A 24 -4.03 11.09 -12.55
CA THR A 24 -3.50 9.87 -13.20
C THR A 24 -2.08 10.11 -13.71
N MET A 25 -1.09 9.42 -13.12
CA MET A 25 0.23 9.35 -13.80
C MET A 25 0.03 8.58 -15.12
N PRO A 26 0.55 9.05 -16.27
CA PRO A 26 0.47 8.31 -17.52
C PRO A 26 0.99 6.88 -17.33
N GLY A 27 0.09 5.90 -17.41
CA GLY A 27 0.44 4.49 -17.33
C GLY A 27 0.40 3.82 -15.96
N CYS A 28 -0.17 4.45 -14.93
CA CYS A 28 -0.52 3.74 -13.68
C CYS A 28 -2.02 3.42 -13.63
N ILE A 29 -2.36 2.16 -13.37
CA ILE A 29 -3.74 1.72 -13.15
C ILE A 29 -3.94 1.29 -11.69
N HIS A 30 -5.03 1.73 -11.07
CA HIS A 30 -5.40 1.35 -9.72
C HIS A 30 -6.45 0.22 -9.76
N LEU A 31 -6.23 -0.84 -9.00
CA LEU A 31 -7.11 -2.01 -8.93
C LEU A 31 -7.70 -2.16 -7.52
N PRO A 32 -8.98 -1.80 -7.33
CA PRO A 32 -9.61 -1.91 -6.02
C PRO A 32 -10.05 -3.36 -5.77
N VAL A 33 -9.22 -4.17 -5.12
CA VAL A 33 -9.48 -5.63 -4.96
C VAL A 33 -9.52 -6.08 -3.51
N ALA A 34 -9.34 -5.15 -2.57
CA ALA A 34 -9.15 -5.45 -1.17
C ALA A 34 -10.31 -4.89 -0.31
N PRO A 35 -11.45 -5.60 -0.17
CA PRO A 35 -12.61 -5.06 0.54
C PRO A 35 -12.45 -4.98 2.08
N ALA A 36 -11.79 -5.95 2.71
CA ALA A 36 -11.64 -5.99 4.16
C ALA A 36 -10.49 -5.11 4.64
N CYS A 37 -10.53 -4.58 5.87
CA CYS A 37 -9.38 -3.91 6.45
C CYS A 37 -9.24 -4.15 7.95
N ASN A 38 -8.01 -4.05 8.41
CA ASN A 38 -7.50 -4.49 9.70
C ASN A 38 -7.06 -3.31 10.60
N ILE A 39 -7.32 -2.07 10.20
CA ILE A 39 -7.21 -0.87 11.04
C ILE A 39 -8.50 -0.08 10.92
N GLN A 40 -8.98 0.50 12.00
CA GLN A 40 -10.05 1.49 11.97
C GLN A 40 -9.47 2.89 12.15
N CYS A 41 -9.53 3.72 11.11
CA CYS A 41 -9.24 5.15 11.19
C CYS A 41 -10.51 5.90 11.60
N ARG A 42 -10.39 6.97 12.40
CA ARG A 42 -11.56 7.76 12.83
C ARG A 42 -12.22 8.54 11.70
N PHE A 43 -11.45 8.90 10.68
CA PHE A 43 -11.96 9.58 9.48
C PHE A 43 -12.49 8.60 8.42
N CYS A 44 -12.41 7.29 8.64
CA CYS A 44 -12.88 6.30 7.68
C CYS A 44 -14.34 5.96 7.93
N ALA A 45 -15.18 6.08 6.89
CA ALA A 45 -16.60 5.70 6.95
C ALA A 45 -16.83 4.18 7.06
N ARG A 46 -15.83 3.36 6.70
CA ARG A 46 -15.86 1.90 6.81
C ARG A 46 -15.76 1.48 8.28
N THR A 47 -16.38 0.37 8.64
CA THR A 47 -16.17 -0.30 9.95
C THR A 47 -15.38 -1.60 9.78
N PHE A 48 -14.88 -2.19 10.86
CA PHE A 48 -14.32 -3.55 10.81
C PHE A 48 -15.28 -4.59 10.24
N ASP A 49 -16.58 -4.34 10.34
CA ASP A 49 -17.63 -5.29 10.00
C ASP A 49 -18.13 -5.15 8.55
N GLY A 50 -17.69 -4.13 7.81
CA GLY A 50 -18.05 -4.00 6.40
C GLY A 50 -17.82 -2.61 5.80
N ALA A 51 -18.24 -2.47 4.56
CA ALA A 51 -18.19 -1.20 3.84
C ALA A 51 -19.11 -0.15 4.50
N GLY A 52 -18.63 1.09 4.58
CA GLY A 52 -19.48 2.23 4.92
C GLY A 52 -20.32 2.67 3.72
N GLU A 53 -21.31 3.52 3.97
CA GLU A 53 -22.13 4.10 2.90
C GLU A 53 -21.27 4.88 1.89
N GLY A 54 -21.59 4.75 0.59
CA GLY A 54 -20.92 5.48 -0.48
C GLY A 54 -19.55 4.93 -0.92
N MET A 55 -19.11 3.78 -0.39
CA MET A 55 -17.82 3.21 -0.75
C MET A 55 -17.91 2.30 -2.00
N SER A 56 -16.96 2.46 -2.93
CA SER A 56 -16.91 1.67 -4.18
C SER A 56 -16.77 0.17 -3.90
N THR A 57 -17.46 -0.67 -4.68
CA THR A 57 -17.32 -2.12 -4.61
C THR A 57 -15.93 -2.57 -5.08
N ALA A 58 -15.36 -3.54 -4.38
CA ALA A 58 -14.11 -4.17 -4.80
C ALA A 58 -14.36 -5.04 -6.03
N LEU A 59 -13.42 -5.04 -6.97
CA LEU A 59 -13.34 -5.98 -8.07
C LEU A 59 -12.98 -7.37 -7.54
N SER A 60 -13.57 -8.40 -8.16
CA SER A 60 -13.09 -9.76 -8.01
C SER A 60 -11.68 -9.91 -8.62
N PRO A 61 -10.90 -10.92 -8.19
CA PRO A 61 -9.61 -11.18 -8.81
C PRO A 61 -9.66 -11.43 -10.32
N GLN A 62 -10.76 -11.99 -10.82
CA GLN A 62 -10.93 -12.23 -12.25
C GLN A 62 -11.12 -10.91 -13.00
N GLU A 63 -12.05 -10.07 -12.56
CA GLU A 63 -12.34 -8.77 -13.18
C GLU A 63 -11.09 -7.88 -13.21
N ALA A 64 -10.32 -7.83 -12.12
CA ALA A 64 -9.10 -7.03 -12.05
C ALA A 64 -8.04 -7.49 -13.06
N VAL A 65 -7.85 -8.80 -13.22
CA VAL A 65 -6.89 -9.37 -14.18
C VAL A 65 -7.35 -9.15 -15.62
N GLU A 66 -8.65 -9.35 -15.90
CA GLU A 66 -9.23 -9.12 -17.22
C GLU A 66 -9.16 -7.66 -17.63
N GLN A 67 -9.46 -6.74 -16.71
CA GLN A 67 -9.41 -5.30 -16.97
C GLN A 67 -8.01 -4.86 -17.41
N ILE A 68 -6.96 -5.28 -16.70
CA ILE A 68 -5.58 -4.96 -17.09
C ILE A 68 -5.21 -5.62 -18.40
N SER A 69 -5.50 -6.92 -18.55
CA SER A 69 -5.11 -7.67 -19.75
C SER A 69 -5.76 -7.09 -21.01
N SER A 70 -7.03 -6.68 -20.92
CA SER A 70 -7.76 -6.04 -22.02
C SER A 70 -7.15 -4.69 -22.42
N ARG A 71 -6.76 -3.86 -21.44
CA ARG A 71 -6.11 -2.56 -21.70
C ARG A 71 -4.72 -2.71 -22.30
N LEU A 72 -3.92 -3.65 -21.80
CA LEU A 72 -2.61 -3.98 -22.37
C LEU A 72 -2.73 -4.52 -23.80
N ALA A 73 -3.73 -5.37 -24.08
CA ALA A 73 -3.99 -5.86 -25.44
C ALA A 73 -4.35 -4.73 -26.42
N ARG A 74 -4.98 -3.65 -25.93
CA ARG A 74 -5.27 -2.42 -26.70
C ARG A 74 -4.06 -1.49 -26.84
N ARG A 75 -2.89 -1.90 -26.33
CA ARG A 75 -1.65 -1.11 -26.32
C ARG A 75 -1.80 0.23 -25.60
N GLU A 76 -2.68 0.29 -24.59
CA GLU A 76 -2.71 1.43 -23.68
C GLU A 76 -1.33 1.53 -22.98
N PRO A 77 -0.78 2.74 -22.78
CA PRO A 77 0.58 2.93 -22.27
C PRO A 77 0.68 2.67 -20.76
N ILE A 78 0.29 1.49 -20.29
CA ILE A 78 0.28 1.09 -18.89
C ILE A 78 1.62 0.43 -18.55
N SER A 79 2.27 0.94 -17.50
CA SER A 79 3.56 0.46 -17.00
C SER A 79 3.50 -0.02 -15.56
N LYS A 80 2.47 0.38 -14.80
CA LYS A 80 2.31 0.07 -13.38
C LYS A 80 0.88 -0.29 -13.02
N ALA A 81 0.71 -1.32 -12.22
CA ALA A 81 -0.57 -1.70 -11.62
C ALA A 81 -0.46 -1.67 -10.10
N LEU A 82 -1.32 -0.87 -9.48
CA LEU A 82 -1.33 -0.64 -8.05
C LEU A 82 -2.59 -1.27 -7.45
N ILE A 83 -2.40 -2.31 -6.65
CA ILE A 83 -3.48 -2.93 -5.88
C ILE A 83 -3.74 -2.06 -4.64
N PHE A 84 -5.00 -1.70 -4.45
CA PHE A 84 -5.42 -0.91 -3.30
C PHE A 84 -6.78 -1.38 -2.76
N GLY A 85 -7.37 -0.54 -1.91
CA GLY A 85 -8.61 -0.73 -1.17
C GLY A 85 -9.86 -1.05 -2.00
N PRO A 86 -11.07 -0.93 -1.43
CA PRO A 86 -11.48 0.06 -0.44
C PRO A 86 -11.01 -0.18 1.02
N GLY A 87 -10.52 -1.38 1.32
CA GLY A 87 -9.89 -1.78 2.58
C GLY A 87 -8.36 -1.82 2.53
N GLU A 88 -7.75 -2.92 2.99
CA GLU A 88 -6.30 -3.10 3.19
C GLU A 88 -5.78 -4.25 2.32
N SER A 89 -4.89 -3.94 1.38
CA SER A 89 -4.38 -4.94 0.42
C SER A 89 -3.77 -6.18 1.09
N LEU A 90 -3.00 -6.01 2.16
CA LEU A 90 -2.35 -7.15 2.82
C LEU A 90 -3.29 -8.03 3.65
N ALA A 91 -4.51 -7.55 3.94
CA ALA A 91 -5.53 -8.27 4.69
C ALA A 91 -6.44 -9.12 3.80
N ASN A 92 -6.31 -9.05 2.47
CA ASN A 92 -7.24 -9.68 1.53
C ASN A 92 -6.53 -10.73 0.67
N ALA A 93 -7.03 -11.98 0.69
CA ALA A 93 -6.52 -13.05 -0.17
C ALA A 93 -6.59 -12.69 -1.67
N ALA A 94 -7.63 -11.93 -2.06
CA ALA A 94 -7.84 -11.45 -3.41
C ALA A 94 -6.63 -10.67 -3.97
N SER A 95 -6.00 -9.82 -3.15
CA SER A 95 -4.81 -9.06 -3.55
C SER A 95 -3.67 -9.99 -3.99
N TYR A 96 -3.36 -11.02 -3.20
CA TYR A 96 -2.31 -11.97 -3.54
C TYR A 96 -2.64 -12.81 -4.79
N VAL A 97 -3.91 -13.17 -5.01
CA VAL A 97 -4.35 -13.85 -6.24
C VAL A 97 -4.09 -12.98 -7.46
N VAL A 98 -4.48 -11.70 -7.41
CA VAL A 98 -4.27 -10.75 -8.51
C VAL A 98 -2.78 -10.53 -8.76
N LEU A 99 -1.97 -10.32 -7.71
CA LEU A 99 -0.51 -10.15 -7.84
C LEU A 99 0.12 -11.33 -8.59
N ARG A 100 -0.13 -12.56 -8.14
CA ARG A 100 0.44 -13.76 -8.78
C ARG A 100 0.03 -13.89 -10.24
N ARG A 101 -1.25 -13.65 -10.54
CA ARG A 101 -1.76 -13.77 -11.92
C ARG A 101 -1.18 -12.70 -12.83
N LEU A 102 -1.13 -11.45 -12.39
CA LEU A 102 -0.52 -10.37 -13.17
C LEU A 102 0.98 -10.57 -13.33
N SER A 103 1.68 -11.00 -12.28
CA SER A 103 3.12 -11.26 -12.36
C SER A 103 3.46 -12.38 -13.34
N TRP A 104 2.56 -13.36 -13.51
CA TRP A 104 2.73 -14.44 -14.47
C TRP A 104 2.33 -14.03 -15.90
N LEU A 105 1.21 -13.34 -16.05
CA LEU A 105 0.67 -12.94 -17.37
C LEU A 105 1.45 -11.78 -18.01
N HIS A 106 1.86 -10.80 -17.20
CA HIS A 106 2.42 -9.52 -17.63
C HIS A 106 3.68 -9.19 -16.81
N PRO A 107 4.78 -9.97 -16.95
CA PRO A 107 5.99 -9.81 -16.13
C PRO A 107 6.72 -8.47 -16.31
N GLU A 108 6.43 -7.74 -17.38
CA GLU A 108 6.92 -6.39 -17.65
C GLU A 108 6.21 -5.30 -16.83
N LEU A 109 5.02 -5.61 -16.30
CA LEU A 109 4.20 -4.68 -15.53
C LEU A 109 4.78 -4.50 -14.12
N ILE A 110 5.01 -3.25 -13.72
CA ILE A 110 5.43 -2.95 -12.35
C ILE A 110 4.24 -3.15 -11.42
N LEU A 111 4.27 -4.20 -10.60
CA LEU A 111 3.22 -4.43 -9.60
C LEU A 111 3.52 -3.67 -8.31
N GLY A 112 2.52 -2.99 -7.79
CA GLY A 112 2.59 -2.32 -6.51
C GLY A 112 1.39 -2.59 -5.62
N ILE A 113 1.55 -2.28 -4.34
CA ILE A 113 0.46 -2.28 -3.36
C ILE A 113 0.39 -0.96 -2.59
N GLU A 114 -0.82 -0.62 -2.16
CA GLU A 114 -1.06 0.35 -1.09
C GLU A 114 -1.40 -0.38 0.20
N THR A 115 -0.80 0.03 1.32
CA THR A 115 -1.00 -0.62 2.60
C THR A 115 -0.97 0.38 3.74
N ASN A 116 -1.71 0.10 4.80
CA ASN A 116 -1.60 0.79 6.09
C ASN A 116 -0.38 0.35 6.91
N GLY A 117 0.38 -0.66 6.45
CA GLY A 117 1.65 -1.08 7.01
C GLY A 117 1.59 -2.06 8.18
N LEU A 118 0.43 -2.31 8.79
CA LEU A 118 0.32 -3.20 9.96
C LEU A 118 0.81 -4.63 9.69
N LEU A 119 0.50 -5.16 8.50
CA LEU A 119 0.89 -6.53 8.10
C LEU A 119 2.14 -6.58 7.23
N LEU A 120 2.74 -5.43 6.88
CA LEU A 120 3.80 -5.38 5.88
C LEU A 120 5.02 -6.19 6.30
N ARG A 121 5.44 -6.07 7.57
CA ARG A 121 6.50 -6.90 8.14
C ARG A 121 6.23 -8.39 7.98
N ASP A 122 4.99 -8.82 8.24
CA ASP A 122 4.62 -10.23 8.25
C ASP A 122 4.37 -10.81 6.84
N ARG A 123 4.39 -9.95 5.81
CA ARG A 123 4.03 -10.30 4.43
C ARG A 123 5.09 -9.91 3.40
N ILE A 124 6.21 -9.32 3.82
CA ILE A 124 7.21 -8.77 2.91
C ILE A 124 7.77 -9.82 1.95
N GLU A 125 8.17 -10.98 2.46
CA GLU A 125 8.70 -12.07 1.64
C GLU A 125 7.66 -12.57 0.63
N GLN A 126 6.41 -12.71 1.08
CA GLN A 126 5.31 -13.18 0.23
C GLN A 126 5.02 -12.20 -0.92
N ILE A 127 4.92 -10.89 -0.64
CA ILE A 127 4.61 -9.92 -1.70
C ILE A 127 5.76 -9.77 -2.70
N VAL A 128 7.02 -9.89 -2.24
CA VAL A 128 8.19 -9.91 -3.14
C VAL A 128 8.14 -11.13 -4.06
N ALA A 129 7.83 -12.31 -3.50
CA ALA A 129 7.66 -13.54 -4.27
C ALA A 129 6.48 -13.46 -5.25
N ASP A 130 5.39 -12.79 -4.88
CA ASP A 130 4.22 -12.54 -5.72
C ASP A 130 4.46 -11.44 -6.79
N GLY A 131 5.68 -10.91 -6.91
CA GLY A 131 6.09 -10.01 -7.99
C GLY A 131 6.00 -8.52 -7.69
N VAL A 132 5.70 -8.12 -6.45
CA VAL A 132 5.64 -6.69 -6.06
C VAL A 132 7.02 -6.03 -6.21
N ARG A 133 7.01 -4.80 -6.73
CA ARG A 133 8.17 -3.94 -6.94
C ARG A 133 8.01 -2.55 -6.33
N ALA A 134 6.79 -2.15 -5.94
CA ALA A 134 6.52 -0.88 -5.29
C ALA A 134 5.52 -1.01 -4.13
N VAL A 135 5.74 -0.25 -3.05
CA VAL A 135 4.85 -0.22 -1.88
C VAL A 135 4.60 1.22 -1.48
N SER A 136 3.32 1.57 -1.30
CA SER A 136 2.91 2.84 -0.69
C SER A 136 2.33 2.57 0.69
N ILE A 137 2.96 3.11 1.73
CA ILE A 137 2.57 2.89 3.12
C ILE A 137 1.89 4.14 3.65
N THR A 138 0.67 4.01 4.19
CA THR A 138 0.01 5.13 4.87
C THR A 138 0.45 5.19 6.33
N ILE A 139 1.23 6.21 6.69
CA ILE A 139 1.69 6.48 8.05
C ILE A 139 1.26 7.90 8.42
N ASN A 140 0.35 8.01 9.38
CA ASN A 140 -0.25 9.30 9.75
C ASN A 140 0.26 9.86 11.08
N ALA A 141 1.08 9.10 11.81
CA ALA A 141 1.58 9.48 13.12
C ALA A 141 3.01 8.95 13.35
N LEU A 142 3.76 9.65 14.19
CA LEU A 142 5.03 9.27 14.79
C LEU A 142 4.90 8.99 16.27
N SER A 143 4.05 9.75 16.97
CA SER A 143 3.80 9.56 18.40
C SER A 143 2.57 8.69 18.63
N GLU A 144 2.57 7.98 19.76
CA GLU A 144 1.39 7.24 20.20
C GLU A 144 0.18 8.15 20.45
N GLU A 145 0.40 9.36 20.95
CA GLU A 145 -0.68 10.30 21.25
C GLU A 145 -1.43 10.68 19.97
N THR A 146 -0.70 11.05 18.92
CA THR A 146 -1.28 11.34 17.60
C THR A 146 -1.93 10.10 17.01
N ALA A 147 -1.28 8.93 17.10
CA ALA A 147 -1.87 7.67 16.62
C ALA A 147 -3.20 7.35 17.31
N LYS A 148 -3.31 7.56 18.63
CA LYS A 148 -4.53 7.37 19.41
C LYS A 148 -5.65 8.34 19.01
N LYS A 149 -5.32 9.52 18.48
CA LYS A 149 -6.29 10.46 17.89
C LYS A 149 -6.72 10.04 16.49
N ILE A 150 -5.85 9.40 15.71
CA ILE A 150 -6.13 9.02 14.31
C ILE A 150 -6.86 7.68 14.17
N TYR A 151 -6.45 6.66 14.90
CA TYR A 151 -6.97 5.28 14.76
C TYR A 151 -7.78 4.87 15.98
N SER A 152 -8.92 4.20 15.83
CA SER A 152 -9.70 3.72 16.99
C SER A 152 -9.40 2.26 17.38
N GLY A 153 -8.81 1.48 16.48
CA GLY A 153 -8.38 0.12 16.81
C GLY A 153 -7.72 -0.61 15.65
N ILE A 154 -7.20 -1.80 15.94
CA ILE A 154 -6.61 -2.71 14.96
C ILE A 154 -7.17 -4.13 15.10
N LEU A 155 -7.14 -4.91 14.02
CA LEU A 155 -7.40 -6.34 13.99
C LEU A 155 -6.10 -7.05 13.61
N TYR A 156 -5.47 -7.72 14.56
CA TYR A 156 -4.19 -8.39 14.34
C TYR A 156 -4.26 -9.85 14.79
N LYS A 157 -3.87 -10.78 13.90
CA LYS A 157 -3.94 -12.23 14.12
C LYS A 157 -5.28 -12.71 14.68
N GLY A 158 -6.38 -12.21 14.11
CA GLY A 158 -7.74 -12.59 14.48
C GLY A 158 -8.27 -11.96 15.77
N ARG A 159 -7.51 -11.07 16.43
CA ARG A 159 -7.93 -10.38 17.66
C ARG A 159 -8.03 -8.88 17.44
N ARG A 160 -9.11 -8.27 17.95
CA ARG A 160 -9.31 -6.81 17.94
C ARG A 160 -8.62 -6.20 19.16
N TYR A 161 -7.92 -5.09 18.95
CA TYR A 161 -7.29 -4.31 20.00
C TYR A 161 -7.75 -2.85 19.88
N PRO A 162 -8.19 -2.22 20.99
CA PRO A 162 -8.42 -0.79 21.02
C PRO A 162 -7.09 -0.05 20.82
N ILE A 163 -7.12 1.13 20.20
CA ILE A 163 -5.89 1.83 19.86
C ILE A 163 -5.04 2.16 21.09
N GLU A 164 -5.68 2.36 22.24
CA GLU A 164 -5.05 2.71 23.51
C GLU A 164 -4.00 1.65 23.92
N ALA A 165 -4.26 0.39 23.57
CA ALA A 165 -3.37 -0.74 23.84
C ALA A 165 -2.47 -1.12 22.64
N ALA A 166 -2.67 -0.52 21.47
CA ALA A 166 -2.08 -0.97 20.21
C ALA A 166 -1.35 0.10 19.40
N ALA A 167 -1.36 1.36 19.83
CA ALA A 167 -0.75 2.47 19.09
C ALA A 167 0.75 2.25 18.84
N GLU A 168 1.52 1.95 19.89
CA GLU A 168 2.95 1.66 19.78
C GLU A 168 3.20 0.47 18.84
N PHE A 169 2.41 -0.59 18.99
CA PHE A 169 2.50 -1.78 18.15
C PHE A 169 2.25 -1.46 16.67
N LEU A 170 1.21 -0.70 16.36
CA LEU A 170 0.90 -0.28 15.00
C LEU A 170 2.06 0.51 14.39
N LEU A 171 2.52 1.56 15.07
CA LEU A 171 3.62 2.40 14.60
C LEU A 171 4.89 1.59 14.39
N LYS A 172 5.23 0.70 15.33
CA LYS A 172 6.39 -0.19 15.20
C LYS A 172 6.29 -1.08 13.97
N ASN A 173 5.14 -1.68 13.70
CA ASN A 173 4.96 -2.53 12.51
C ASN A 173 5.03 -1.72 11.21
N GLN A 174 4.46 -0.52 11.17
CA GLN A 174 4.53 0.38 10.00
C GLN A 174 5.98 0.75 9.67
N TRP A 175 6.74 1.24 10.65
CA TRP A 175 8.12 1.66 10.44
C TRP A 175 9.06 0.48 10.18
N GLN A 176 8.88 -0.66 10.87
CA GLN A 176 9.64 -1.88 10.57
C GLN A 176 9.32 -2.42 9.17
N GLY A 177 8.05 -2.41 8.78
CA GLY A 177 7.61 -2.81 7.44
C GLY A 177 8.22 -1.94 6.35
N LEU A 178 8.29 -0.63 6.58
CA LEU A 178 8.97 0.31 5.68
C LEU A 178 10.45 -0.05 5.50
N MET A 179 11.18 -0.24 6.60
CA MET A 179 12.60 -0.61 6.55
C MET A 179 12.80 -1.90 5.76
N LEU A 180 12.02 -2.95 6.06
CA LEU A 180 12.12 -4.23 5.36
C LEU A 180 11.75 -4.12 3.87
N ALA A 181 10.82 -3.25 3.51
CA ALA A 181 10.47 -3.01 2.11
C ALA A 181 11.63 -2.34 1.36
N VAL A 182 12.31 -1.38 1.99
CA VAL A 182 13.51 -0.75 1.41
C VAL A 182 14.66 -1.76 1.31
N ASP A 183 14.91 -2.54 2.36
CA ASP A 183 15.95 -3.57 2.38
C ASP A 183 15.71 -4.67 1.32
N ALA A 184 14.44 -4.98 1.04
CA ALA A 184 14.02 -5.88 -0.04
C ALA A 184 14.16 -5.27 -1.45
N GLY A 185 14.61 -4.02 -1.58
CA GLY A 185 14.81 -3.33 -2.85
C GLY A 185 13.52 -2.84 -3.52
N LEU A 186 12.43 -2.70 -2.77
CA LEU A 186 11.17 -2.18 -3.30
C LEU A 186 11.24 -0.65 -3.45
N GLN A 187 10.49 -0.11 -4.41
CA GLN A 187 10.22 1.33 -4.47
C GLN A 187 9.23 1.68 -3.36
N VAL A 188 9.68 2.35 -2.31
CA VAL A 188 8.85 2.64 -1.14
C VAL A 188 8.43 4.11 -1.10
N SER A 189 7.14 4.34 -0.88
CA SER A 189 6.61 5.66 -0.56
C SER A 189 5.84 5.65 0.75
N VAL A 190 5.80 6.80 1.42
CA VAL A 190 4.95 7.08 2.58
C VAL A 190 3.92 8.10 2.20
N ARG A 191 2.66 7.82 2.51
CA ARG A 191 1.55 8.77 2.42
C ARG A 191 1.07 9.14 3.81
N THR A 192 0.84 10.43 4.00
CA THR A 192 0.38 10.98 5.28
C THR A 192 -0.87 11.80 5.03
N ILE A 193 -2.00 11.35 5.58
CA ILE A 193 -3.24 12.13 5.54
C ILE A 193 -3.13 13.24 6.56
N VAL A 194 -3.31 14.49 6.13
CA VAL A 194 -3.32 15.64 7.03
C VAL A 194 -4.68 15.70 7.74
N VAL A 195 -4.65 15.60 9.06
CA VAL A 195 -5.82 15.75 9.93
C VAL A 195 -5.65 17.05 10.71
N PRO A 196 -6.37 18.12 10.34
CA PRO A 196 -6.25 19.43 10.98
C PRO A 196 -6.42 19.37 12.50
N GLY A 197 -5.53 20.03 13.22
CA GLY A 197 -5.49 20.04 14.69
C GLY A 197 -5.05 18.71 15.33
N VAL A 198 -4.61 17.72 14.54
CA VAL A 198 -4.19 16.41 15.05
C VAL A 198 -2.74 16.09 14.73
N ASN A 199 -2.31 16.14 13.46
CA ASN A 199 -0.97 15.64 13.06
C ASN A 199 -0.15 16.60 12.20
N GLU A 200 -0.59 17.84 12.00
CA GLU A 200 0.09 18.82 11.13
C GLU A 200 1.57 19.00 11.48
N GLU A 201 1.89 19.03 12.78
CA GLU A 201 3.27 19.15 13.26
C GLU A 201 4.12 17.90 12.99
N GLU A 202 3.49 16.72 12.92
CA GLU A 202 4.17 15.46 12.65
C GLU A 202 4.38 15.20 11.15
N VAL A 203 3.59 15.80 10.26
CA VAL A 203 3.73 15.62 8.79
C VAL A 203 5.15 15.84 8.28
N PRO A 204 5.84 16.98 8.54
CA PRO A 204 7.22 17.18 8.09
C PRO A 204 8.20 16.20 8.74
N LEU A 205 7.94 15.79 9.99
CA LEU A 205 8.78 14.83 10.71
C LEU A 205 8.65 13.42 10.12
N ILE A 206 7.43 13.01 9.75
CA ILE A 206 7.15 11.74 9.06
C ILE A 206 7.90 11.73 7.74
N ALA A 207 7.81 12.81 6.95
CA ALA A 207 8.52 12.94 5.69
C ALA A 207 10.05 12.86 5.87
N GLY A 208 10.59 13.56 6.87
CA GLY A 208 12.01 13.52 7.19
C GLY A 208 12.49 12.13 7.63
N LYS A 209 11.70 11.41 8.44
CA LYS A 209 12.02 10.04 8.86
C LYS A 209 11.94 9.05 7.68
N ALA A 210 10.90 9.14 6.87
CA ALA A 210 10.75 8.31 5.68
C ALA A 210 11.92 8.49 4.70
N GLY A 211 12.32 9.75 4.44
CA GLY A 211 13.45 10.08 3.59
C GLY A 211 14.78 9.51 4.10
N LYS A 212 15.05 9.60 5.41
CA LYS A 212 16.24 8.99 6.04
C LYS A 212 16.28 7.47 5.89
N LEU A 213 15.12 6.83 5.79
CA LEU A 213 14.98 5.39 5.60
C LEU A 213 14.94 4.98 4.13
N GLY A 214 15.09 5.90 3.18
CA GLY A 214 15.14 5.61 1.74
C GLY A 214 13.79 5.59 1.03
N ALA A 215 12.73 6.12 1.65
CA ALA A 215 11.40 6.24 1.05
C ALA A 215 11.09 7.67 0.61
N VAL A 216 10.28 7.83 -0.43
CA VAL A 216 9.69 9.13 -0.81
C VAL A 216 8.44 9.38 0.04
N SER A 217 8.18 10.62 0.45
CA SER A 217 7.00 10.93 1.27
C SER A 217 6.13 11.98 0.62
N LYS A 218 4.81 11.83 0.73
CA LYS A 218 3.82 12.79 0.26
C LYS A 218 2.69 12.95 1.28
N ALA A 219 2.39 14.20 1.62
CA ALA A 219 1.18 14.53 2.37
C ALA A 219 -0.02 14.66 1.43
N ILE A 220 -1.19 14.21 1.87
CA ILE A 220 -2.46 14.23 1.12
C ILE A 220 -3.62 14.72 1.98
#